data_AF-A0A960T4Z6-F1
#
_entry.id   AF-A0A960T4Z6-F1
#
_cell.length_a   1.000
_cell.length_b   1.000
_cell.length_c   1.000
_cell.angle_alpha   90.00
_cell.angle_beta   90.00
_cell.angle_gamma   90.00
#
_symmetry.space_group_name_H-M   'P 1'
#
loop_
_entity.id
_entity.type
_entity.pdbx_description
1 polymer ?
#
loop_
_entity_poly.entity_id
_entity_poly.type
_entity_poly.pdbx_seq_one_letter_code
_entity_poly.pdbx_strand_id
1 'polypeptide(L)'
;MHALNFFVNFICYVGIIALAIYDGYTYWTRGGRDHVSLKGEMTGVGILGTFVGIFLGLVAFEVHDIPGSIPPLLRGLKTAFGTSIAGLFFSTSMTVAQAVKPVAFRKTGDPIADTLVRVFQEFEPLMGELRDATRNNSNEIVAMRQSMEKTMDELAKGVTDEIIKALEGVISDFNKNLTEQFGENFKRLNEACFKLVEWQENYIPTVESATTALQGSLDAFEKLREQTDAMLAEHKELLAALERVGEGAADLSVAAGNLKDTCTQVAEMLDGIDGLIESLKIGIENSGNVFAHTMDGFERKTREVAEATHVRSDRVVEFLKGKTVETQTAFQESLDGMVKAAV
;
A
#
# COMPACT_ATOMS: atom_id res chain seq x y z
N MET A 1 -10.14 -73.49 -41.32
CA MET A 1 -10.72 -73.66 -39.95
C MET A 1 -11.15 -75.10 -39.67
N HIS A 2 -11.96 -75.77 -40.51
CA HIS A 2 -12.41 -77.15 -40.27
C HIS A 2 -11.25 -78.18 -40.09
N ALA A 3 -10.21 -78.08 -40.92
CA ALA A 3 -9.03 -78.94 -40.82
C ALA A 3 -8.25 -78.76 -39.50
N LEU A 4 -8.28 -77.55 -38.92
CA LEU A 4 -7.55 -77.23 -37.70
C LEU A 4 -8.21 -77.87 -36.47
N ASN A 5 -9.54 -77.78 -36.36
CA ASN A 5 -10.29 -78.46 -35.28
C ASN A 5 -10.13 -79.97 -35.34
N PHE A 6 -10.14 -80.55 -36.54
CA PHE A 6 -9.92 -81.98 -36.71
C PHE A 6 -8.51 -82.39 -36.27
N PHE A 7 -7.49 -81.61 -36.65
CA PHE A 7 -6.10 -81.89 -36.29
C PHE A 7 -5.85 -81.82 -34.78
N VAL A 8 -6.38 -80.79 -34.11
CA VAL A 8 -6.26 -80.64 -32.65
C VAL A 8 -6.91 -81.82 -31.93
N ASN A 9 -8.14 -82.18 -32.30
CA ASN A 9 -8.83 -83.30 -31.67
C ASN A 9 -8.11 -84.63 -31.92
N PHE A 10 -7.55 -84.83 -33.11
CA PHE A 10 -6.75 -86.02 -33.42
C PHE A 10 -5.53 -86.15 -32.51
N ILE A 11 -4.80 -85.06 -32.28
CA ILE A 11 -3.67 -85.03 -31.34
C ILE A 11 -4.12 -85.42 -29.93
N CYS A 12 -5.25 -84.87 -29.47
CA CYS A 12 -5.80 -85.21 -28.15
C CYS A 12 -6.13 -86.71 -28.03
N TYR A 13 -6.78 -87.31 -29.04
CA TYR A 13 -7.09 -88.74 -29.01
C TYR A 13 -5.82 -89.61 -28.98
N VAL A 14 -4.82 -89.29 -29.81
CA VAL A 14 -3.55 -90.04 -29.83
C VAL A 14 -2.83 -89.90 -28.48
N GLY A 15 -2.81 -88.70 -27.89
CA GLY A 15 -2.24 -88.48 -26.57
C GLY A 15 -2.92 -89.30 -25.48
N ILE A 16 -4.26 -89.32 -25.45
CA ILE A 16 -5.03 -90.10 -24.45
C ILE A 16 -4.74 -91.59 -24.58
N ILE A 17 -4.69 -92.13 -25.81
CA ILE A 17 -4.41 -93.56 -26.03
C ILE A 17 -2.97 -93.91 -25.63
N ALA A 18 -1.99 -93.06 -25.96
CA ALA A 18 -0.59 -93.28 -25.58
C ALA A 18 -0.42 -93.32 -24.05
N LEU A 19 -1.06 -92.38 -23.34
CA LEU A 19 -1.08 -92.36 -21.88
C LEU A 19 -1.76 -93.61 -21.30
N ALA A 20 -2.89 -94.04 -21.88
CA ALA A 20 -3.58 -95.26 -21.46
C ALA A 20 -2.70 -96.51 -21.62
N ILE A 21 -1.97 -96.64 -22.74
CA ILE A 21 -1.09 -97.77 -22.98
C ILE A 21 0.07 -97.77 -21.98
N TYR A 22 0.67 -96.61 -21.72
CA TYR A 22 1.79 -96.49 -20.78
C TYR A 22 1.35 -96.82 -19.34
N ASP A 23 0.21 -96.29 -18.90
CA ASP A 23 -0.38 -96.60 -17.60
C ASP A 23 -0.60 -98.11 -17.41
N GLY A 24 -1.24 -98.76 -18.39
CA GLY A 24 -1.48 -100.20 -18.37
C GLY A 24 -0.22 -101.04 -18.45
N TYR A 25 0.74 -100.64 -19.28
CA TYR A 25 2.02 -101.32 -19.43
C TYR A 25 2.81 -101.32 -18.12
N THR A 26 2.94 -100.16 -17.47
CA THR A 26 3.66 -100.06 -16.18
C THR A 26 2.98 -100.87 -15.09
N TYR A 27 1.64 -100.91 -15.07
CA TYR A 27 0.88 -101.68 -14.10
C TYR A 27 1.10 -103.19 -14.26
N TRP A 28 0.93 -103.72 -15.49
CA TRP A 28 0.89 -105.17 -15.72
C TRP A 28 2.28 -105.82 -15.85
N THR A 29 3.25 -105.13 -16.44
CA THR A 29 4.57 -105.74 -16.70
C THR A 29 5.54 -105.62 -15.53
N ARG A 30 5.42 -104.61 -14.67
CA ARG A 30 6.31 -104.38 -13.52
C ARG A 30 5.74 -104.89 -12.19
N GLY A 31 4.64 -105.65 -12.24
CA GLY A 31 4.01 -106.22 -11.04
C GLY A 31 3.60 -105.18 -10.01
N GLY A 32 3.25 -103.96 -10.46
CA GLY A 32 2.76 -102.87 -9.61
C GLY A 32 3.79 -102.17 -8.70
N ARG A 33 5.09 -102.53 -8.73
CA ARG A 33 6.09 -101.92 -7.82
C ARG A 33 6.45 -100.46 -8.14
N ASP A 34 6.57 -100.13 -9.44
CA ASP A 34 6.90 -98.77 -9.94
C ASP A 34 5.81 -98.24 -10.88
N HIS A 35 4.54 -98.51 -10.57
CA HIS A 35 3.42 -98.07 -11.41
C HIS A 35 3.23 -96.55 -11.32
N VAL A 36 3.16 -95.90 -12.49
CA VAL A 36 2.83 -94.48 -12.61
C VAL A 36 1.39 -94.38 -13.09
N SER A 37 0.50 -93.87 -12.25
CA SER A 37 -0.92 -93.67 -12.57
C SER A 37 -1.08 -92.39 -13.39
N LEU A 38 -1.47 -92.52 -14.67
CA LEU A 38 -1.67 -91.40 -15.60
C LEU A 38 -3.16 -91.13 -15.92
N LYS A 39 -4.06 -91.66 -15.09
CA LYS A 39 -5.51 -91.59 -15.26
C LYS A 39 -6.04 -90.15 -15.19
N GLY A 40 -5.48 -89.34 -14.30
CA GLY A 40 -5.85 -87.93 -14.14
C GLY A 40 -5.48 -87.11 -15.37
N GLU A 41 -4.29 -87.37 -15.91
CA GLU A 41 -3.71 -86.71 -17.07
C GLU A 41 -4.51 -87.03 -18.34
N MET A 42 -4.95 -88.28 -18.51
CA MET A 42 -5.85 -88.66 -19.62
C MET A 42 -7.17 -87.90 -19.59
N THR A 43 -7.73 -87.71 -18.40
CA THR A 43 -8.96 -86.93 -18.21
C THR A 43 -8.69 -85.44 -18.49
N GLY A 44 -7.57 -84.92 -17.99
CA GLY A 44 -7.12 -83.54 -18.21
C GLY A 44 -6.90 -83.20 -19.68
N VAL A 45 -6.23 -84.07 -20.45
CA VAL A 45 -6.03 -83.91 -21.90
C VAL A 45 -7.38 -83.90 -22.65
N GLY A 46 -8.33 -84.74 -22.22
CA GLY A 46 -9.68 -84.75 -22.77
C GLY A 46 -10.43 -83.43 -22.56
N ILE A 47 -10.40 -82.92 -21.33
CA ILE A 47 -11.01 -81.62 -20.96
C ILE A 47 -10.36 -80.47 -21.73
N LEU A 48 -9.02 -80.46 -21.82
CA LEU A 48 -8.27 -79.44 -22.55
C LEU A 48 -8.68 -79.40 -24.03
N GLY A 49 -8.80 -80.57 -24.68
CA GLY A 49 -9.27 -80.67 -26.06
C GLY A 49 -10.64 -80.04 -26.27
N THR A 50 -11.57 -80.22 -25.32
CA THR A 50 -12.90 -79.61 -25.38
C THR A 50 -12.82 -78.08 -25.30
N PHE A 51 -12.03 -77.52 -24.38
CA PHE A 51 -11.87 -76.07 -24.27
C PHE A 51 -11.25 -75.46 -25.54
N VAL A 52 -10.19 -76.08 -26.09
CA VAL A 52 -9.55 -75.59 -27.31
C VAL A 52 -10.51 -75.67 -28.51
N GLY A 53 -11.27 -76.75 -28.65
CA GLY A 53 -12.22 -76.90 -29.76
C GLY A 53 -13.39 -75.92 -29.70
N ILE A 54 -13.90 -75.60 -28.49
CA ILE A 54 -14.89 -74.54 -28.31
C ILE A 54 -14.31 -73.18 -28.67
N PHE A 55 -13.10 -72.87 -28.19
CA PHE A 55 -12.43 -71.62 -28.47
C PHE A 55 -12.23 -71.39 -29.98
N LEU A 56 -11.71 -72.39 -30.69
CA LEU A 56 -11.57 -72.32 -32.15
C LEU A 56 -12.92 -72.21 -32.88
N GLY A 57 -13.99 -72.77 -32.30
CA GLY A 57 -15.36 -72.59 -32.79
C GLY A 57 -15.85 -71.14 -32.65
N LEU A 58 -15.56 -70.49 -31.52
CA LEU A 58 -15.93 -69.09 -31.27
C LEU A 58 -15.10 -68.12 -32.12
N VAL A 59 -13.82 -68.42 -32.38
CA VAL A 59 -13.00 -67.60 -33.29
C VAL A 59 -13.58 -67.57 -34.71
N ALA A 60 -14.30 -68.62 -35.13
CA ALA A 60 -14.98 -68.67 -36.42
C ALA A 60 -16.38 -68.03 -36.42
N PHE A 61 -16.86 -67.54 -35.27
CA PHE A 61 -18.24 -67.08 -35.11
C PHE A 61 -18.37 -65.60 -35.49
N GLU A 62 -19.15 -65.31 -36.52
CA GLU A 62 -19.40 -63.95 -37.00
C GLU A 62 -20.74 -63.44 -36.49
N VAL A 63 -20.69 -62.42 -35.62
CA VAL A 63 -21.88 -61.87 -34.93
C VAL A 63 -22.89 -61.25 -35.89
N HIS A 64 -22.44 -60.82 -37.07
CA HIS A 64 -23.29 -60.20 -38.10
C HIS A 64 -23.97 -61.23 -39.03
N ASP A 65 -23.54 -62.50 -39.03
CA ASP A 65 -24.18 -63.61 -39.74
C ASP A 65 -24.36 -64.82 -38.80
N ILE A 66 -25.30 -64.67 -37.86
CA ILE A 66 -25.63 -65.71 -36.88
C ILE A 66 -26.08 -67.02 -37.56
N PRO A 67 -26.98 -67.03 -38.56
CA PRO A 67 -27.41 -68.26 -39.22
C PRO A 67 -26.26 -69.02 -39.91
N GLY A 68 -25.30 -68.32 -40.51
CA GLY A 68 -24.11 -68.92 -41.13
C GLY A 68 -23.08 -69.43 -40.11
N SER A 69 -22.99 -68.78 -38.94
CA SER A 69 -21.98 -69.06 -37.91
C SER A 69 -22.35 -70.20 -36.95
N ILE A 70 -23.64 -70.51 -36.79
CA ILE A 70 -24.10 -71.59 -35.89
C ILE A 70 -23.64 -72.98 -36.36
N PRO A 71 -23.79 -73.40 -37.65
CA PRO A 71 -23.43 -74.75 -38.07
C PRO A 71 -21.94 -75.10 -37.89
N PRO A 72 -20.97 -74.21 -38.22
CA PRO A 72 -19.55 -74.45 -37.92
C PRO A 72 -19.24 -74.56 -36.43
N LEU A 73 -19.88 -73.71 -35.60
CA LEU A 73 -19.71 -73.73 -34.15
C LEU A 73 -20.20 -75.05 -33.54
N LEU A 74 -21.41 -75.47 -33.90
CA LEU A 74 -21.98 -76.74 -33.42
C LEU A 74 -21.16 -77.95 -33.86
N ARG A 75 -20.55 -77.91 -35.05
CA ARG A 75 -19.68 -78.98 -35.53
C ARG A 75 -18.36 -79.04 -34.75
N GLY A 76 -17.74 -77.88 -34.47
CA GLY A 76 -16.55 -77.78 -33.63
C GLY A 76 -16.81 -78.32 -32.22
N LEU A 77 -17.90 -77.86 -31.60
CA LEU A 77 -18.36 -78.30 -30.29
C LEU A 77 -18.58 -79.82 -30.25
N LYS A 78 -19.26 -80.40 -31.25
CA LYS A 78 -19.51 -81.85 -31.32
C LYS A 78 -18.21 -82.67 -31.33
N THR A 79 -17.20 -82.23 -32.08
CA THR A 79 -15.91 -82.93 -32.14
C THR A 79 -15.09 -82.75 -30.86
N ALA A 80 -15.15 -81.56 -30.27
CA ALA A 80 -14.43 -81.19 -29.05
C ALA A 80 -14.98 -81.92 -27.81
N PHE A 81 -16.29 -82.16 -27.75
CA PHE A 81 -16.90 -82.96 -26.68
C PHE A 81 -16.41 -84.42 -26.71
N GLY A 82 -16.12 -84.96 -27.90
CA GLY A 82 -15.65 -86.34 -28.06
C GLY A 82 -14.31 -86.61 -27.36
N THR A 83 -13.40 -85.62 -27.31
CA THR A 83 -12.08 -85.80 -26.65
C THR A 83 -12.22 -85.95 -25.14
N SER A 84 -13.15 -85.20 -24.51
CA SER A 84 -13.42 -85.32 -23.08
C SER A 84 -14.09 -86.65 -22.74
N ILE A 85 -15.03 -87.11 -23.58
CA ILE A 85 -15.65 -88.43 -23.43
C ILE A 85 -14.58 -89.54 -23.49
N ALA A 86 -13.65 -89.46 -24.45
CA ALA A 86 -12.55 -90.43 -24.53
C ALA A 86 -11.63 -90.39 -23.30
N GLY A 87 -11.24 -89.19 -22.84
CA GLY A 87 -10.39 -89.04 -21.65
C GLY A 87 -10.99 -89.66 -20.40
N LEU A 88 -12.28 -89.37 -20.15
CA LEU A 88 -13.03 -89.94 -19.03
C LEU A 88 -13.23 -91.45 -19.17
N PHE A 89 -13.53 -91.93 -20.39
CA PHE A 89 -13.74 -93.35 -20.65
C PHE A 89 -12.49 -94.17 -20.34
N PHE A 90 -11.34 -93.82 -20.94
CA PHE A 90 -10.10 -94.58 -20.73
C PHE A 90 -9.59 -94.49 -19.29
N SER A 91 -9.73 -93.33 -18.62
CA SER A 91 -9.36 -93.15 -17.20
C SER A 91 -10.19 -94.04 -16.27
N THR A 92 -11.51 -94.09 -16.49
CA THR A 92 -12.42 -94.91 -15.70
C THR A 92 -12.21 -96.39 -15.97
N SER A 93 -12.04 -96.79 -17.23
CA SER A 93 -11.73 -98.18 -17.60
C SER A 93 -10.44 -98.68 -16.94
N MET A 94 -9.38 -97.87 -16.88
CA MET A 94 -8.14 -98.24 -16.18
C MET A 94 -8.34 -98.38 -14.68
N THR A 95 -9.13 -97.51 -14.06
CA THR A 95 -9.46 -97.61 -12.64
C THR A 95 -10.15 -98.94 -12.31
N VAL A 96 -11.12 -99.35 -13.13
CA VAL A 96 -11.82 -100.62 -12.95
C VAL A 96 -10.91 -101.81 -13.23
N ALA A 97 -10.14 -101.79 -14.32
CA ALA A 97 -9.26 -102.89 -14.70
C ALA A 97 -8.21 -103.20 -13.62
N GLN A 98 -7.63 -102.15 -13.01
CA GLN A 98 -6.67 -102.29 -11.91
C GLN A 98 -7.33 -102.74 -10.61
N ALA A 99 -8.58 -102.35 -10.34
CA ALA A 99 -9.30 -102.81 -9.15
C ALA A 99 -9.66 -104.30 -9.20
N VAL A 100 -9.92 -104.85 -10.40
CA VAL A 100 -10.36 -106.25 -10.57
C VAL A 100 -9.22 -107.26 -10.44
N LYS A 101 -7.97 -106.87 -10.71
CA LYS A 101 -6.80 -107.77 -10.62
C LYS A 101 -5.65 -107.17 -9.78
N PRO A 102 -5.79 -107.16 -8.44
CA PRO A 102 -4.72 -106.72 -7.55
C PRO A 102 -3.54 -107.71 -7.57
N VAL A 103 -2.32 -107.20 -7.68
CA VAL A 103 -1.08 -108.00 -7.65
C VAL A 103 -0.70 -108.30 -6.18
N ALA A 104 -0.64 -109.58 -5.79
CA ALA A 104 -0.37 -110.01 -4.41
C ALA A 104 1.11 -110.43 -4.17
N PHE A 105 1.73 -109.95 -3.09
CA PHE A 105 3.09 -110.31 -2.65
C PHE A 105 3.05 -111.27 -1.44
N ARG A 106 3.85 -112.37 -1.41
CA ARG A 106 4.14 -113.16 -0.18
C ARG A 106 5.38 -114.09 -0.32
N LYS A 107 6.31 -114.07 0.65
CA LYS A 107 7.30 -115.13 1.06
C LYS A 107 7.76 -114.79 2.49
N THR A 108 7.76 -115.61 3.55
CA THR A 108 8.24 -116.98 3.88
C THR A 108 9.78 -117.13 3.93
N GLY A 109 10.33 -117.16 5.15
CA GLY A 109 11.51 -117.96 5.58
C GLY A 109 12.92 -117.53 5.15
N ASP A 110 13.43 -116.39 5.66
CA ASP A 110 14.82 -115.94 5.43
C ASP A 110 15.57 -115.73 6.78
N PRO A 111 16.91 -115.92 6.86
CA PRO A 111 17.75 -115.65 8.05
C PRO A 111 17.66 -114.20 8.58
N ILE A 112 17.06 -113.32 7.79
CA ILE A 112 16.68 -111.96 8.14
C ILE A 112 15.60 -111.97 9.24
N ALA A 113 14.72 -112.97 9.29
CA ALA A 113 13.69 -113.09 10.33
C ALA A 113 14.29 -113.31 11.73
N ASP A 114 15.35 -114.10 11.81
CA ASP A 114 16.03 -114.37 13.09
C ASP A 114 16.87 -113.17 13.55
N THR A 115 17.46 -112.44 12.59
CA THR A 115 18.11 -111.15 12.84
C THR A 115 17.09 -110.09 13.25
N LEU A 116 15.91 -110.08 12.63
CA LEU A 116 14.78 -109.21 13.00
C LEU A 116 14.32 -109.48 14.43
N VAL A 117 14.22 -110.75 14.86
CA VAL A 117 13.84 -111.09 16.25
C VAL A 117 14.86 -110.54 17.26
N ARG A 118 16.17 -110.64 16.97
CA ARG A 118 17.20 -110.04 17.84
C ARG A 118 17.14 -108.51 17.84
N VAL A 119 16.95 -107.90 16.68
CA VAL A 119 16.74 -106.45 16.57
C VAL A 119 15.51 -106.02 17.36
N PHE A 120 14.40 -106.78 17.31
CA PHE A 120 13.19 -106.51 18.10
C PHE A 120 13.44 -106.63 19.61
N GLN A 121 14.24 -107.59 20.06
CA GLN A 121 14.60 -107.74 21.49
C GLN A 121 15.50 -106.60 22.00
N GLU A 122 16.40 -106.05 21.17
CA GLU A 122 17.17 -104.85 21.50
C GLU A 122 16.34 -103.55 21.38
N PHE A 123 15.35 -103.53 20.48
CA PHE A 123 14.46 -102.38 20.29
C PHE A 123 13.47 -102.18 21.44
N GLU A 124 13.09 -103.23 22.15
CA GLU A 124 12.05 -103.17 23.19
C GLU A 124 12.41 -102.21 24.35
N PRO A 125 13.59 -102.29 24.99
CA PRO A 125 13.99 -101.32 26.02
C PRO A 125 14.16 -99.90 25.46
N LEU A 126 14.67 -99.75 24.23
CA LEU A 126 14.85 -98.45 23.57
C LEU A 126 13.49 -97.76 23.28
N MET A 127 12.49 -98.53 22.86
CA MET A 127 11.13 -98.04 22.67
C MET A 127 10.46 -97.69 24.01
N GLY A 128 10.82 -98.38 25.08
CA GLY A 128 10.42 -98.04 26.45
C GLY A 128 10.95 -96.66 26.86
N GLU A 129 12.26 -96.43 26.76
CA GLU A 129 12.88 -95.13 27.05
C GLU A 129 12.34 -94.02 26.14
N LEU A 130 12.16 -94.29 24.84
CA LEU A 130 11.61 -93.31 23.91
C LEU A 130 10.15 -92.97 24.25
N ARG A 131 9.34 -93.96 24.66
CA ARG A 131 7.96 -93.75 25.09
C ARG A 131 7.91 -92.91 26.37
N ASP A 132 8.79 -93.17 27.32
CA ASP A 132 8.86 -92.43 28.58
C ASP A 132 9.40 -91.01 28.37
N ALA A 133 10.41 -90.82 27.50
CA ALA A 133 10.89 -89.51 27.08
C ALA A 133 9.80 -88.71 26.35
N THR A 134 9.04 -89.36 25.45
CA THR A 134 7.92 -88.74 24.74
C THR A 134 6.80 -88.35 25.71
N ARG A 135 6.51 -89.19 26.70
CA ARG A 135 5.50 -88.93 27.74
C ARG A 135 5.93 -87.78 28.66
N ASN A 136 7.19 -87.73 29.07
CA ASN A 136 7.73 -86.64 29.89
C ASN A 136 7.71 -85.32 29.12
N ASN A 137 8.17 -85.29 27.86
CA ASN A 137 8.07 -84.10 27.00
C ASN A 137 6.62 -83.65 26.83
N SER A 138 5.68 -84.59 26.63
CA SER A 138 4.27 -84.23 26.50
C SER A 138 3.72 -83.60 27.78
N ASN A 139 4.12 -84.08 28.96
CA ASN A 139 3.73 -83.49 30.24
C ASN A 139 4.33 -82.08 30.43
N GLU A 140 5.60 -81.88 30.06
CA GLU A 140 6.24 -80.56 30.10
C GLU A 140 5.59 -79.57 29.14
N ILE A 141 5.20 -80.00 27.93
CA ILE A 141 4.47 -79.17 26.96
C ILE A 141 3.09 -78.78 27.51
N VAL A 142 2.39 -79.69 28.20
CA VAL A 142 1.10 -79.39 28.84
C VAL A 142 1.28 -78.40 29.99
N ALA A 143 2.30 -78.60 30.85
CA ALA A 143 2.60 -77.68 31.94
C ALA A 143 2.99 -76.28 31.43
N MET A 144 3.80 -76.22 30.36
CA MET A 144 4.18 -74.98 29.70
C MET A 144 2.96 -74.27 29.11
N ARG A 145 2.05 -75.00 28.45
CA ARG A 145 0.79 -74.42 27.95
C ARG A 145 -0.05 -73.82 29.07
N GLN A 146 -0.24 -74.54 30.17
CA GLN A 146 -1.01 -74.05 31.32
C GLN A 146 -0.38 -72.80 31.95
N SER A 147 0.94 -72.78 32.08
CA SER A 147 1.67 -71.59 32.53
C SER A 147 1.46 -70.41 31.56
N MET A 148 1.54 -70.66 30.27
CA MET A 148 1.40 -69.63 29.23
C MET A 148 -0.03 -69.06 29.21
N GLU A 149 -1.04 -69.92 29.33
CA GLU A 149 -2.46 -69.53 29.45
C GLU A 149 -2.70 -68.66 30.69
N LYS A 150 -2.13 -69.06 31.83
CA LYS A 150 -2.22 -68.30 33.08
C LYS A 150 -1.55 -66.92 32.96
N THR A 151 -0.34 -66.84 32.40
CA THR A 151 0.32 -65.55 32.18
C THR A 151 -0.42 -64.66 31.20
N MET A 152 -1.08 -65.23 30.18
CA MET A 152 -1.88 -64.45 29.23
C MET A 152 -3.16 -63.91 29.87
N ASP A 153 -3.80 -64.67 30.76
CA ASP A 153 -4.96 -64.22 31.51
C ASP A 153 -4.60 -63.12 32.53
N GLU A 154 -3.46 -63.25 33.21
CA GLU A 154 -2.91 -62.22 34.10
C GLU A 154 -2.50 -60.95 33.32
N LEU A 155 -1.90 -61.09 32.14
CA LEU A 155 -1.52 -59.96 31.27
C LEU A 155 -2.76 -59.22 30.75
N ALA A 156 -3.78 -59.96 30.30
CA ALA A 156 -5.03 -59.37 29.80
C ALA A 156 -5.76 -58.57 30.89
N LYS A 157 -5.73 -59.06 32.14
CA LYS A 157 -6.30 -58.36 33.30
C LYS A 157 -5.45 -57.17 33.76
N GLY A 158 -4.14 -57.33 33.84
CA GLY A 158 -3.23 -56.32 34.40
C GLY A 158 -2.94 -55.14 33.47
N VAL A 159 -2.81 -55.35 32.16
CA VAL A 159 -2.45 -54.25 31.23
C VAL A 159 -3.62 -53.29 31.01
N THR A 160 -4.86 -53.78 31.05
CA THR A 160 -6.04 -52.99 30.73
C THR A 160 -6.44 -52.05 31.87
N ASP A 161 -6.46 -52.54 33.12
CA ASP A 161 -6.87 -51.75 34.28
C ASP A 161 -5.85 -50.69 34.68
N GLU A 162 -4.55 -51.00 34.62
CA GLU A 162 -3.48 -50.03 34.96
C GLU A 162 -3.43 -48.89 33.93
N ILE A 163 -3.64 -49.17 32.64
CA ILE A 163 -3.70 -48.15 31.59
C ILE A 163 -4.94 -47.27 31.74
N ILE A 164 -6.12 -47.87 32.02
CA ILE A 164 -7.35 -47.10 32.25
C ILE A 164 -7.18 -46.18 33.45
N LYS A 165 -6.64 -46.67 34.58
CA LYS A 165 -6.39 -45.84 35.77
C LYS A 165 -5.40 -44.70 35.51
N ALA A 166 -4.32 -44.97 34.76
CA ALA A 166 -3.38 -43.93 34.38
C ALA A 166 -4.04 -42.87 33.48
N LEU A 167 -4.86 -43.30 32.52
CA LEU A 167 -5.59 -42.41 31.62
C LEU A 167 -6.65 -41.58 32.37
N GLU A 168 -7.40 -42.18 33.30
CA GLU A 168 -8.33 -41.49 34.19
C GLU A 168 -7.62 -40.42 35.04
N GLY A 169 -6.44 -40.74 35.56
CA GLY A 169 -5.59 -39.79 36.29
C GLY A 169 -5.20 -38.59 35.42
N VAL A 170 -4.71 -38.82 34.21
CA VAL A 170 -4.34 -37.75 33.27
C VAL A 170 -5.55 -36.90 32.86
N ILE A 171 -6.70 -37.51 32.61
CA ILE A 171 -7.93 -36.78 32.27
C ILE A 171 -8.43 -35.97 33.47
N SER A 172 -8.34 -36.51 34.68
CA SER A 172 -8.69 -35.80 35.92
C SER A 172 -7.80 -34.58 36.13
N ASP A 173 -6.47 -34.75 36.01
CA ASP A 173 -5.50 -33.67 36.12
C ASP A 173 -5.69 -32.62 35.03
N PHE A 174 -5.98 -33.06 33.80
CA PHE A 174 -6.29 -32.16 32.69
C PHE A 174 -7.56 -31.34 32.96
N ASN A 175 -8.66 -31.98 33.37
CA ASN A 175 -9.91 -31.30 33.68
C ASN A 175 -9.78 -30.33 34.87
N LYS A 176 -9.00 -30.70 35.89
CA LYS A 176 -8.68 -29.82 37.00
C LYS A 176 -7.92 -28.59 36.51
N ASN A 177 -6.88 -28.81 35.70
CA ASN A 177 -6.07 -27.72 35.16
C ASN A 177 -6.88 -26.80 34.23
N LEU A 178 -7.80 -27.37 33.45
CA LEU A 178 -8.71 -26.62 32.57
C LEU A 178 -9.70 -25.76 33.37
N THR A 179 -10.22 -26.27 34.48
CA THR A 179 -11.18 -25.53 35.30
C THR A 179 -10.50 -24.46 36.15
N GLU A 180 -9.36 -24.77 36.76
CA GLU A 180 -8.65 -23.85 37.66
C GLU A 180 -7.82 -22.82 36.88
N GLN A 181 -6.81 -23.26 36.12
CA GLN A 181 -5.87 -22.32 35.49
C GLN A 181 -6.47 -21.54 34.33
N PHE A 182 -7.25 -22.20 33.47
CA PHE A 182 -7.90 -21.48 32.36
C PHE A 182 -9.10 -20.68 32.83
N GLY A 183 -9.89 -21.20 33.78
CA GLY A 183 -11.00 -20.46 34.38
C GLY A 183 -10.53 -19.17 35.07
N GLU A 184 -9.43 -19.23 35.83
CA GLU A 184 -8.86 -18.05 36.49
C GLU A 184 -8.23 -17.08 35.48
N ASN A 185 -7.56 -17.58 34.44
CA ASN A 185 -7.06 -16.72 33.35
C ASN A 185 -8.19 -16.01 32.60
N PHE A 186 -9.31 -16.68 32.31
CA PHE A 186 -10.46 -16.02 31.69
C PHE A 186 -11.09 -14.97 32.59
N LYS A 187 -11.15 -15.19 33.91
CA LYS A 187 -11.61 -14.16 34.86
C LYS A 187 -10.69 -12.94 34.84
N ARG A 188 -9.37 -13.14 34.93
CA ARG A 188 -8.38 -12.05 34.87
C ARG A 188 -8.41 -11.31 33.53
N LEU A 189 -8.57 -12.04 32.44
CA LEU A 189 -8.73 -11.46 31.11
C LEU A 189 -10.00 -10.60 31.04
N ASN A 190 -11.12 -11.09 31.56
CA ASN A 190 -12.37 -10.34 31.60
C ASN A 190 -12.26 -9.08 32.48
N GLU A 191 -11.60 -9.18 33.65
CA GLU A 191 -11.29 -8.01 34.48
C GLU A 191 -10.41 -6.98 33.78
N ALA A 192 -9.40 -7.43 33.02
CA ALA A 192 -8.57 -6.54 32.23
C ALA A 192 -9.38 -5.83 31.13
N CYS A 193 -10.28 -6.55 30.45
CA CYS A 193 -11.21 -5.96 29.49
C CYS A 193 -12.14 -4.93 30.15
N PHE A 194 -12.71 -5.22 31.32
CA PHE A 194 -13.54 -4.26 32.06
C PHE A 194 -12.77 -3.01 32.45
N LYS A 195 -11.55 -3.14 32.98
CA LYS A 195 -10.69 -2.00 33.29
C LYS A 195 -10.34 -1.17 32.06
N LEU A 196 -10.22 -1.81 30.90
CA LEU A 196 -9.97 -1.13 29.64
C LEU A 196 -11.19 -0.33 29.19
N VAL A 197 -12.40 -0.88 29.32
CA VAL A 197 -13.65 -0.16 29.05
C VAL A 197 -13.86 0.99 30.04
N GLU A 198 -13.63 0.77 31.34
CA GLU A 198 -13.69 1.82 32.35
C GLU A 198 -12.68 2.93 32.07
N TRP A 199 -11.45 2.58 31.67
CA TRP A 199 -10.47 3.57 31.23
C TRP A 199 -10.94 4.35 30.00
N GLN A 200 -11.55 3.68 29.01
CA GLN A 200 -12.10 4.33 27.83
C GLN A 200 -13.23 5.30 28.19
N GLU A 201 -14.19 4.89 29.00
CA GLU A 201 -15.31 5.74 29.47
C GLU A 201 -14.79 6.98 30.21
N ASN A 202 -13.75 6.82 31.04
CA ASN A 202 -13.14 7.94 31.75
C ASN A 202 -12.25 8.83 30.87
N TYR A 203 -11.68 8.31 29.78
CA TYR A 203 -10.77 9.05 28.91
C TYR A 203 -11.50 9.81 27.78
N ILE A 204 -12.65 9.31 27.32
CA ILE A 204 -13.50 9.98 26.30
C ILE A 204 -13.76 11.47 26.64
N PRO A 205 -14.20 11.85 27.86
CA PRO A 205 -14.42 13.25 28.21
C PRO A 205 -13.17 14.11 28.10
N THR A 206 -11.99 13.53 28.35
CA THR A 206 -10.70 14.23 28.22
C THR A 206 -10.42 14.55 26.75
N VAL A 207 -10.65 13.59 25.87
CA VAL A 207 -10.49 13.78 24.41
C VAL A 207 -11.50 14.79 23.88
N GLU A 208 -12.76 14.72 24.31
CA GLU A 208 -13.80 15.68 23.92
C GLU A 208 -13.48 17.10 24.40
N SER A 209 -13.03 17.24 25.64
CA SER A 209 -12.60 18.53 26.22
C SER A 209 -11.40 19.10 25.46
N ALA A 210 -10.38 18.28 25.20
CA ALA A 210 -9.21 18.69 24.43
C ALA A 210 -9.57 19.10 22.98
N THR A 211 -10.47 18.35 22.34
CA THR A 211 -10.97 18.67 21.00
C THR A 211 -11.73 20.00 20.99
N THR A 212 -12.58 20.23 21.99
CA THR A 212 -13.32 21.49 22.16
C THR A 212 -12.37 22.67 22.40
N ALA A 213 -11.34 22.48 23.23
CA ALA A 213 -10.33 23.50 23.49
C ALA A 213 -9.52 23.84 22.23
N LEU A 214 -9.11 22.84 21.44
CA LEU A 214 -8.44 23.04 20.15
C LEU A 214 -9.32 23.79 19.16
N GLN A 215 -10.61 23.44 19.07
CA GLN A 215 -11.56 24.16 18.21
C GLN A 215 -11.68 25.63 18.64
N GLY A 216 -11.83 25.89 19.95
CA GLY A 216 -11.86 27.26 20.46
C GLY A 216 -10.57 28.04 20.18
N SER A 217 -9.42 27.36 20.17
CA SER A 217 -8.15 27.97 19.76
C SER A 217 -8.11 28.31 18.27
N LEU A 218 -8.66 27.46 17.40
CA LEU A 218 -8.76 27.73 15.97
C LEU A 218 -9.65 28.94 15.69
N ASP A 219 -10.81 29.01 16.34
CA ASP A 219 -11.73 30.16 16.22
C ASP A 219 -11.07 31.45 16.72
N ALA A 220 -10.26 31.38 17.80
CA ALA A 220 -9.49 32.52 18.30
C ALA A 220 -8.41 32.97 17.31
N PHE A 221 -7.72 32.04 16.64
CA PHE A 221 -6.74 32.36 15.60
C PHE A 221 -7.39 33.00 14.38
N GLU A 222 -8.59 32.55 13.99
CA GLU A 222 -9.34 33.15 12.89
C GLU A 222 -9.72 34.60 13.21
N LYS A 223 -10.27 34.86 14.41
CA LYS A 223 -10.54 36.23 14.88
C LYS A 223 -9.29 37.10 14.95
N LEU A 224 -8.17 36.55 15.41
CA LEU A 224 -6.89 37.28 15.47
C LEU A 224 -6.41 37.64 14.08
N ARG A 225 -6.58 36.75 13.10
CA ARG A 225 -6.28 37.04 11.70
C ARG A 225 -7.15 38.18 11.17
N GLU A 226 -8.46 38.13 11.38
CA GLU A 226 -9.37 39.21 10.98
C GLU A 226 -8.98 40.56 11.59
N GLN A 227 -8.64 40.58 12.89
CA GLN A 227 -8.16 41.78 13.57
C GLN A 227 -6.83 42.30 13.00
N THR A 228 -5.92 41.39 12.64
CA THR A 228 -4.64 41.75 12.03
C THR A 228 -4.84 42.35 10.64
N ASP A 229 -5.75 41.78 9.84
CA ASP A 229 -6.10 42.32 8.52
C ASP A 229 -6.76 43.70 8.63
N ALA A 230 -7.64 43.90 9.61
CA ALA A 230 -8.25 45.21 9.90
C ALA A 230 -7.19 46.24 10.33
N MET A 231 -6.27 45.86 11.24
CA MET A 231 -5.16 46.71 11.67
C MET A 231 -4.25 47.08 10.49
N LEU A 232 -3.97 46.14 9.58
CA LEU A 232 -3.18 46.40 8.39
C LEU A 232 -3.88 47.43 7.47
N ALA A 233 -5.20 47.37 7.35
CA ALA A 233 -5.97 48.35 6.59
C ALA A 233 -5.89 49.74 7.23
N GLU A 234 -6.11 49.85 8.54
CA GLU A 234 -5.95 51.11 9.27
C GLU A 234 -4.52 51.67 9.16
N HIS A 235 -3.50 50.82 9.23
CA HIS A 235 -2.12 51.24 9.09
C HIS A 235 -1.81 51.81 7.70
N LYS A 236 -2.43 51.27 6.64
CA LYS A 236 -2.33 51.84 5.28
C LYS A 236 -2.96 53.22 5.20
N GLU A 237 -4.13 53.41 5.81
CA GLU A 237 -4.76 54.74 5.86
C GLU A 237 -3.91 55.75 6.64
N LEU A 238 -3.30 55.31 7.76
CA LEU A 238 -2.38 56.14 8.54
C LEU A 238 -1.16 56.57 7.71
N LEU A 239 -0.56 55.64 6.95
CA LEU A 239 0.57 55.96 6.07
C LEU A 239 0.18 56.98 5.00
N ALA A 240 -0.98 56.81 4.37
CA ALA A 240 -1.50 57.78 3.38
C ALA A 240 -1.77 59.15 4.01
N ALA A 241 -2.30 59.21 5.23
CA ALA A 241 -2.47 60.45 5.96
C ALA A 241 -1.13 61.13 6.27
N LEU A 242 -0.11 60.34 6.64
CA LEU A 242 1.23 60.84 6.93
C LEU A 242 1.90 61.43 5.68
N GLU A 243 1.73 60.79 4.53
CA GLU A 243 2.22 61.28 3.24
C GLU A 243 1.59 62.63 2.88
N ARG A 244 0.26 62.76 3.05
CA ARG A 244 -0.46 64.03 2.84
C ARG A 244 0.01 65.15 3.76
N VAL A 245 0.34 64.83 5.02
CA VAL A 245 0.93 65.80 5.96
C VAL A 245 2.33 66.20 5.50
N GLY A 246 3.13 65.25 5.00
CA GLY A 246 4.45 65.52 4.42
C GLY A 246 4.39 66.46 3.22
N GLU A 247 3.48 66.21 2.29
CA GLU A 247 3.21 67.09 1.13
C GLU A 247 2.78 68.49 1.59
N GLY A 248 1.82 68.58 2.51
CA GLY A 248 1.35 69.86 3.04
C GLY A 248 2.44 70.66 3.78
N ALA A 249 3.36 69.98 4.46
CA ALA A 249 4.52 70.62 5.09
C ALA A 249 5.50 71.19 4.05
N ALA A 250 5.71 70.49 2.92
CA ALA A 250 6.53 70.97 1.82
C ALA A 250 5.90 72.22 1.17
N ASP A 251 4.61 72.18 0.88
CA ASP A 251 3.86 73.32 0.34
C ASP A 251 3.92 74.53 1.27
N LEU A 252 3.76 74.32 2.58
CA LEU A 252 3.86 75.38 3.58
C LEU A 252 5.28 75.97 3.62
N SER A 253 6.32 75.15 3.47
CA SER A 253 7.70 75.62 3.40
C SER A 253 7.93 76.53 2.19
N VAL A 254 7.39 76.15 1.02
CA VAL A 254 7.44 76.98 -0.19
C VAL A 254 6.68 78.29 0.01
N ALA A 255 5.46 78.23 0.57
CA ALA A 255 4.66 79.42 0.87
C ALA A 255 5.37 80.37 1.84
N ALA A 256 6.02 79.84 2.87
CA ALA A 256 6.83 80.64 3.81
C ALA A 256 8.05 81.29 3.11
N GLY A 257 8.69 80.60 2.18
CA GLY A 257 9.75 81.15 1.34
C GLY A 257 9.26 82.32 0.49
N ASN A 258 8.16 82.13 -0.25
CA ASN A 258 7.55 83.20 -1.06
C ASN A 258 7.13 84.40 -0.22
N LEU A 259 6.60 84.17 0.99
CA LEU A 259 6.23 85.25 1.91
C LEU A 259 7.46 86.02 2.37
N LYS A 260 8.55 85.33 2.72
CA LYS A 260 9.82 85.96 3.07
C LYS A 260 10.33 86.83 1.93
N ASP A 261 10.33 86.32 0.71
CA ASP A 261 10.78 87.07 -0.48
C ASP A 261 9.90 88.30 -0.73
N THR A 262 8.58 88.17 -0.55
CA THR A 262 7.63 89.29 -0.62
C THR A 262 7.94 90.33 0.45
N CYS A 263 8.21 89.92 1.70
CA CYS A 263 8.62 90.85 2.75
C CYS A 263 9.93 91.56 2.41
N THR A 264 10.90 90.88 1.80
CA THR A 264 12.16 91.48 1.33
C THR A 264 11.89 92.52 0.23
N GLN A 265 11.07 92.20 -0.77
CA GLN A 265 10.69 93.15 -1.82
C GLN A 265 9.97 94.38 -1.25
N VAL A 266 9.07 94.20 -0.28
CA VAL A 266 8.40 95.31 0.40
C VAL A 266 9.40 96.18 1.16
N ALA A 267 10.39 95.57 1.82
CA ALA A 267 11.45 96.32 2.50
C ALA A 267 12.29 97.15 1.52
N GLU A 268 12.70 96.57 0.38
CA GLU A 268 13.41 97.28 -0.68
C GLU A 268 12.59 98.43 -1.27
N MET A 269 11.28 98.24 -1.45
CA MET A 269 10.38 99.31 -1.88
C MET A 269 10.30 100.45 -0.86
N LEU A 270 10.26 100.14 0.44
CA LEU A 270 10.26 101.16 1.50
C LEU A 270 11.56 101.95 1.50
N ASP A 271 12.71 101.29 1.39
CA ASP A 271 14.01 101.96 1.25
C ASP A 271 14.05 102.86 -0.01
N GLY A 272 13.47 102.38 -1.12
CA GLY A 272 13.34 103.17 -2.34
C GLY A 272 12.46 104.42 -2.17
N ILE A 273 11.36 104.31 -1.42
CA ILE A 273 10.49 105.44 -1.06
C ILE A 273 11.25 106.44 -0.20
N ASP A 274 12.01 105.98 0.80
CA ASP A 274 12.84 106.86 1.64
C ASP A 274 13.88 107.61 0.79
N GLY A 275 14.51 106.94 -0.18
CA GLY A 275 15.41 107.56 -1.15
C GLY A 275 14.74 108.62 -2.05
N LEU A 276 13.49 108.37 -2.47
CA LEU A 276 12.69 109.35 -3.21
C LEU A 276 12.33 110.56 -2.34
N ILE A 277 11.95 110.34 -1.08
CA ILE A 277 11.66 111.42 -0.11
C ILE A 277 12.89 112.31 0.07
N GLU A 278 14.07 111.72 0.24
CA GLU A 278 15.31 112.49 0.40
C GLU A 278 15.67 113.27 -0.87
N SER A 279 15.51 112.65 -2.05
CA SER A 279 15.71 113.31 -3.34
C SER A 279 14.74 114.48 -3.54
N LEU A 280 13.47 114.31 -3.14
CA LEU A 280 12.45 115.36 -3.19
C LEU A 280 12.81 116.52 -2.27
N LYS A 281 13.28 116.22 -1.04
CA LYS A 281 13.72 117.21 -0.06
C LYS A 281 14.90 118.04 -0.57
N ILE A 282 15.94 117.38 -1.11
CA ILE A 282 17.08 118.05 -1.76
C ILE A 282 16.60 118.92 -2.94
N GLY A 283 15.66 118.40 -3.76
CA GLY A 283 15.07 119.14 -4.87
C GLY A 283 14.33 120.41 -4.43
N ILE A 284 13.54 120.33 -3.35
CA ILE A 284 12.84 121.47 -2.75
C ILE A 284 13.84 122.50 -2.21
N GLU A 285 14.89 122.05 -1.53
CA GLU A 285 15.93 122.94 -0.98
C GLU A 285 16.69 123.68 -2.09
N ASN A 286 17.11 122.96 -3.14
CA ASN A 286 17.74 123.56 -4.32
C ASN A 286 16.82 124.56 -5.02
N SER A 287 15.53 124.22 -5.19
CA SER A 287 14.53 125.12 -5.77
C SER A 287 14.36 126.39 -4.91
N GLY A 288 14.32 126.23 -3.58
CA GLY A 288 14.29 127.35 -2.63
C GLY A 288 15.51 128.27 -2.75
N ASN A 289 16.70 127.69 -2.86
CA ASN A 289 17.95 128.45 -3.04
C ASN A 289 17.98 129.23 -4.36
N VAL A 290 17.55 128.61 -5.47
CA VAL A 290 17.43 129.28 -6.77
C VAL A 290 16.39 130.40 -6.72
N PHE A 291 15.26 130.16 -6.04
CA PHE A 291 14.23 131.17 -5.84
C PHE A 291 14.75 132.36 -5.04
N ALA A 292 15.45 132.12 -3.92
CA ALA A 292 16.07 133.15 -3.11
C ALA A 292 17.07 133.98 -3.91
N HIS A 293 18.00 133.33 -4.63
CA HIS A 293 18.98 134.03 -5.48
C HIS A 293 18.31 134.84 -6.60
N THR A 294 17.23 134.31 -7.20
CA THR A 294 16.47 135.04 -8.22
C THR A 294 15.76 136.26 -7.61
N MET A 295 15.21 136.11 -6.41
CA MET A 295 14.54 137.19 -5.69
C MET A 295 15.53 138.28 -5.29
N ASP A 296 16.71 137.94 -4.76
CA ASP A 296 17.80 138.88 -4.48
C ASP A 296 18.23 139.62 -5.75
N GLY A 297 18.36 138.89 -6.87
CA GLY A 297 18.65 139.47 -8.18
C GLY A 297 17.58 140.45 -8.63
N PHE A 298 16.30 140.13 -8.41
CA PHE A 298 15.16 140.99 -8.71
C PHE A 298 15.15 142.24 -7.81
N GLU A 299 15.36 142.10 -6.51
CA GLU A 299 15.46 143.22 -5.57
C GLU A 299 16.60 144.16 -5.93
N ARG A 300 17.79 143.63 -6.25
CA ARG A 300 18.92 144.43 -6.72
C ARG A 300 18.57 145.22 -7.97
N LYS A 301 17.97 144.56 -8.97
CA LYS A 301 17.57 145.22 -10.22
C LYS A 301 16.49 146.27 -9.99
N THR A 302 15.57 146.02 -9.07
CA THR A 302 14.53 146.98 -8.66
C THR A 302 15.15 148.20 -7.99
N ARG A 303 16.16 148.00 -7.14
CA ARG A 303 16.93 149.09 -6.51
C ARG A 303 17.72 149.90 -7.53
N GLU A 304 18.43 149.24 -8.45
CA GLU A 304 19.15 149.89 -9.55
C GLU A 304 18.20 150.75 -10.42
N VAL A 305 17.00 150.24 -10.74
CA VAL A 305 15.98 151.00 -11.47
C VAL A 305 15.45 152.18 -10.66
N ALA A 306 15.22 152.00 -9.36
CA ALA A 306 14.79 153.09 -8.47
C ALA A 306 15.84 154.21 -8.40
N GLU A 307 17.11 153.86 -8.21
CA GLU A 307 18.24 154.81 -8.21
C GLU A 307 18.37 155.52 -9.56
N ALA A 308 18.32 154.79 -10.68
CA ALA A 308 18.36 155.38 -12.02
C ALA A 308 17.18 156.34 -12.27
N THR A 309 15.99 156.00 -11.75
CA THR A 309 14.79 156.85 -11.83
C THR A 309 14.96 158.11 -10.98
N HIS A 310 15.54 157.99 -9.78
CA HIS A 310 15.83 159.13 -8.91
C HIS A 310 16.83 160.09 -9.56
N VAL A 311 17.96 159.58 -10.07
CA VAL A 311 18.97 160.36 -10.79
C VAL A 311 18.39 161.06 -12.03
N ARG A 312 17.49 160.38 -12.75
CA ARG A 312 16.81 160.97 -13.91
C ARG A 312 15.81 162.05 -13.49
N SER A 313 15.08 161.83 -12.40
CA SER A 313 14.19 162.82 -11.79
C SER A 313 14.96 164.07 -11.36
N ASP A 314 16.10 163.90 -10.67
CA ASP A 314 16.96 165.02 -10.27
C ASP A 314 17.47 165.82 -11.47
N ARG A 315 17.90 165.13 -12.54
CA ARG A 315 18.27 165.77 -13.81
C ARG A 315 17.12 166.54 -14.46
N VAL A 316 15.90 166.02 -14.41
CA VAL A 316 14.71 166.73 -14.93
C VAL A 316 14.41 167.96 -14.09
N VAL A 317 14.49 167.86 -12.76
CA VAL A 317 14.30 169.01 -11.86
C VAL A 317 15.36 170.08 -12.12
N GLU A 318 16.62 169.70 -12.29
CA GLU A 318 17.70 170.62 -12.60
C GLU A 318 17.54 171.29 -13.97
N PHE A 319 17.14 170.52 -15.00
CA PHE A 319 16.79 171.04 -16.31
C PHE A 319 15.63 172.04 -16.25
N LEU A 320 14.56 171.73 -15.50
CA LEU A 320 13.43 172.63 -15.30
C LEU A 320 13.80 173.91 -14.54
N LYS A 321 14.70 173.82 -13.55
CA LYS A 321 15.27 175.02 -12.89
C LYS A 321 16.04 175.87 -13.89
N GLY A 322 16.90 175.27 -14.71
CA GLY A 322 17.63 175.98 -15.78
C GLY A 322 16.69 176.68 -16.78
N LYS A 323 15.66 175.97 -17.25
CA LYS A 323 14.61 176.52 -18.13
C LYS A 323 13.82 177.66 -17.47
N THR A 324 13.53 177.55 -16.18
CA THR A 324 12.84 178.62 -15.41
C THR A 324 13.71 179.86 -15.32
N VAL A 325 15.02 179.70 -15.08
CA VAL A 325 15.97 180.81 -15.06
C VAL A 325 16.06 181.48 -16.43
N GLU A 326 16.20 180.72 -17.52
CA GLU A 326 16.20 181.27 -18.89
C GLU A 326 14.92 182.06 -19.20
N THR A 327 13.75 181.52 -18.82
CA THR A 327 12.47 182.22 -19.04
C THR A 327 12.32 183.45 -18.16
N GLN A 328 12.83 183.44 -16.93
CA GLN A 328 12.83 184.60 -16.05
C GLN A 328 13.76 185.71 -16.56
N THR A 329 14.93 185.34 -17.10
CA THR A 329 15.85 186.28 -17.77
C THR A 329 15.23 186.85 -19.05
N ALA A 330 14.63 186.02 -19.91
CA ALA A 330 13.93 186.47 -21.11
C ALA A 330 12.72 187.37 -20.80
N PHE A 331 12.00 187.09 -19.70
CA PHE A 331 10.91 187.94 -19.23
C PHE A 331 11.42 189.29 -18.72
N GLN A 332 12.53 189.31 -17.98
CA GLN A 332 13.19 190.55 -17.56
C GLN A 332 13.67 191.40 -18.75
N GLU A 333 14.28 190.78 -19.76
CA GLU A 333 14.68 191.46 -21.00
C GLU A 333 13.47 192.01 -21.77
N SER A 334 12.35 191.27 -21.82
CA SER A 334 11.11 191.74 -22.42
C SER A 334 10.49 192.92 -21.66
N LEU A 335 10.59 192.93 -20.34
CA LEU A 335 10.09 194.02 -19.49
C LEU A 335 10.93 195.29 -19.66
N ASP A 336 12.25 195.15 -19.73
CA ASP A 336 13.18 196.25 -20.01
C ASP A 336 12.97 196.83 -21.42
N GLY A 337 12.62 195.97 -22.39
CA GLY A 337 12.19 196.39 -23.72
C GLY A 337 10.88 197.18 -23.73
N MET A 338 9.91 196.81 -22.89
CA MET A 338 8.64 197.53 -22.77
C MET A 338 8.79 198.90 -22.07
N VAL A 339 9.72 199.04 -21.12
CA VAL A 339 9.98 200.32 -20.44
C VAL A 339 10.67 201.33 -21.35
N LYS A 340 11.54 200.88 -22.28
CA LYS A 340 12.22 201.76 -23.26
C LYS A 340 11.31 202.28 -24.38
N ALA A 341 10.13 201.70 -24.61
CA ALA A 341 9.18 202.18 -25.61
C ALA A 341 8.22 203.27 -25.07
N ALA A 342 8.34 203.63 -23.78
CA ALA A 342 7.45 204.57 -23.09
C ALA A 342 8.06 205.97 -22.84
N VAL A 343 9.18 206.32 -23.51
CA VAL A 343 9.81 207.67 -23.52
C VAL A 343 10.14 208.04 -24.95
#